data_AF-A0A3M1UWY3-F1
#
_entry.id   AF-A0A3M1UWY3-F1
#
_cell.length_a   1.000
_cell.length_b   1.000
_cell.length_c   1.000
_cell.angle_alpha   90.00
_cell.angle_beta   90.00
_cell.angle_gamma   90.00
#
_symmetry.space_group_name_H-M   'P 1'
#
loop_
_entity.id
_entity.type
_entity.pdbx_description
1 polymer ?
#
loop_
_entity_poly.entity_id
_entity_poly.type
_entity_poly.pdbx_seq_one_letter_code
_entity_poly.pdbx_strand_id
1 'polypeptide(L)'
;MALLTEPALANKFETISGGVTGSTRLKRAFVQHLLLYGGGGFLVAAVLAVVVPHTNPVFLNYANWKVSAIVLAVIGSLLLISYLFV
;
A
#
# COMPACT_ATOMS: atom_id res chain seq x y z
N MET A 1 -15.02 -22.77 -5.04
CA MET A 1 -13.83 -22.47 -5.87
C MET A 1 -12.83 -21.58 -5.10
N ALA A 2 -12.48 -21.94 -3.86
CA ALA A 2 -11.47 -21.24 -3.06
C ALA A 2 -10.34 -22.17 -2.57
N LEU A 3 -10.39 -23.46 -2.95
CA LEU A 3 -9.49 -24.51 -2.46
C LEU A 3 -8.25 -24.72 -3.34
N LEU A 4 -8.13 -24.00 -4.46
CA LEU A 4 -7.06 -24.20 -5.46
C LEU A 4 -6.12 -23.00 -5.59
N THR A 5 -6.38 -21.91 -4.88
CA THR A 5 -5.59 -20.67 -4.92
C THR A 5 -4.45 -20.60 -3.90
N GLU A 6 -4.26 -21.62 -3.06
CA GLU A 6 -3.26 -21.57 -1.96
C GLU A 6 -2.07 -22.55 -2.03
N PRO A 7 -1.58 -23.04 -3.20
CA PRO A 7 -0.30 -23.75 -3.20
C PRO A 7 0.88 -22.81 -2.87
N ALA A 8 0.73 -21.50 -3.12
CA ALA A 8 1.76 -20.50 -2.80
C ALA A 8 1.81 -20.13 -1.30
N LEU A 9 0.69 -20.27 -0.58
CA LEU A 9 0.62 -20.06 0.87
C LEU A 9 1.14 -21.27 1.63
N ALA A 10 0.80 -22.49 1.19
CA ALA A 10 1.32 -23.74 1.74
C ALA A 10 2.85 -23.82 1.69
N ASN A 11 3.46 -23.40 0.57
CA ASN A 11 4.92 -23.39 0.40
C ASN A 11 5.64 -22.41 1.35
N LYS A 12 4.92 -21.41 1.87
CA LYS A 12 5.45 -20.47 2.87
C LYS A 12 5.46 -21.07 4.27
N PHE A 13 4.59 -22.03 4.58
CA PHE A 13 4.51 -22.64 5.92
C PHE A 13 5.62 -23.65 6.18
N GLU A 14 6.11 -24.36 5.16
CA GLU A 14 7.25 -25.28 5.33
C GLU A 14 8.56 -24.55 5.70
N THR A 15 8.69 -23.26 5.37
CA THR A 15 9.84 -22.44 5.75
C THR A 15 9.69 -21.74 7.13
N ILE A 16 8.56 -21.96 7.83
CA ILE A 16 8.24 -21.38 9.14
C ILE A 16 8.56 -22.36 10.30
N SER A 17 9.39 -23.39 10.07
CA SER A 17 9.86 -24.26 11.17
C SER A 17 10.81 -23.55 12.18
N GLY A 18 11.13 -22.27 11.95
CA GLY A 18 11.99 -21.44 12.82
C GLY A 18 11.28 -20.60 13.89
N GLY A 19 10.00 -20.88 14.21
CA GLY A 19 9.26 -20.35 15.38
C GLY A 19 9.12 -18.83 15.47
N VAL A 20 10.18 -18.14 15.89
CA VAL A 20 10.24 -16.68 16.09
C VAL A 20 10.78 -15.95 14.86
N THR A 21 11.79 -16.51 14.18
CA THR A 21 12.43 -15.89 13.00
C THR A 21 11.56 -15.95 11.74
N GLY A 22 10.72 -16.99 11.61
CA GLY A 22 9.74 -17.09 10.52
C GLY A 22 8.58 -16.10 10.68
N SER A 23 8.11 -15.91 11.91
CA SER A 23 7.02 -14.98 12.25
C SER A 23 7.39 -13.52 12.01
N THR A 24 8.61 -13.11 12.38
CA THR A 24 9.11 -11.74 12.13
C THR A 24 9.31 -11.46 10.65
N ARG A 25 9.81 -12.43 9.87
CA ARG A 25 9.94 -12.31 8.40
C ARG A 25 8.58 -12.16 7.71
N LEU A 26 7.57 -12.93 8.12
CA LEU A 26 6.23 -12.85 7.54
C LEU A 26 5.56 -11.50 7.87
N LYS A 27 5.64 -11.05 9.13
CA LYS A 27 5.10 -9.74 9.54
C LYS A 27 5.79 -8.59 8.81
N ARG A 28 7.12 -8.62 8.68
CA ARG A 28 7.89 -7.62 7.95
C ARG A 28 7.50 -7.58 6.46
N ALA A 29 7.40 -8.75 5.83
CA ALA A 29 6.97 -8.84 4.43
C ALA A 29 5.55 -8.30 4.23
N PHE A 30 4.61 -8.61 5.13
CA PHE A 30 3.25 -8.08 5.07
C PHE A 30 3.22 -6.55 5.20
N VAL A 31 3.95 -6.00 6.16
CA VAL A 31 4.09 -4.55 6.36
C VAL A 31 4.71 -3.90 5.12
N GLN A 32 5.78 -4.46 4.56
CA GLN A 32 6.39 -3.98 3.30
C GLN A 32 5.39 -3.92 2.14
N HIS A 33 4.57 -4.96 1.95
CA HIS A 33 3.55 -4.94 0.89
C HIS A 33 2.48 -3.87 1.15
N LEU A 34 2.02 -3.71 2.40
CA LEU A 34 1.06 -2.66 2.74
C LEU A 34 1.61 -1.25 2.50
N LEU A 35 2.87 -1.00 2.86
CA LEU A 35 3.50 0.31 2.63
C LEU A 35 3.69 0.59 1.14
N LEU A 36 4.05 -0.43 0.35
CA LEU A 36 4.21 -0.30 -1.10
C LEU A 36 2.87 -0.03 -1.80
N TYR A 37 1.85 -0.86 -1.56
CA TYR A 37 0.53 -0.70 -2.18
C TYR A 37 -0.20 0.54 -1.66
N GLY A 38 -0.11 0.83 -0.35
CA GLY A 38 -0.68 2.03 0.24
C GLY A 38 -0.02 3.29 -0.30
N GLY A 39 1.32 3.37 -0.25
CA GLY A 39 2.07 4.52 -0.77
C GLY A 39 1.84 4.76 -2.26
N GLY A 40 1.88 3.69 -3.06
CA GLY A 40 1.57 3.76 -4.50
C GLY A 40 0.14 4.20 -4.78
N GLY A 41 -0.84 3.66 -4.05
CA GLY A 41 -2.25 4.06 -4.17
C GLY A 41 -2.47 5.54 -3.87
N PHE A 42 -1.82 6.08 -2.83
CA PHE A 42 -1.88 7.50 -2.51
C PHE A 42 -1.23 8.39 -3.57
N LEU A 43 -0.12 7.97 -4.19
CA LEU A 43 0.49 8.72 -5.29
C LEU A 43 -0.39 8.72 -6.55
N VAL A 44 -0.99 7.58 -6.90
CA VAL A 44 -1.95 7.51 -8.02
C VAL A 44 -3.16 8.39 -7.74
N ALA A 45 -3.68 8.38 -6.51
CA ALA A 45 -4.76 9.28 -6.10
C ALA A 45 -4.35 10.76 -6.18
N ALA A 46 -3.10 11.10 -5.83
CA ALA A 46 -2.57 12.46 -5.97
C ALA A 46 -2.52 12.91 -7.45
N VAL A 47 -2.12 12.03 -8.37
CA VAL A 47 -2.14 12.31 -9.81
C VAL A 47 -3.58 12.50 -10.30
N LEU A 48 -4.49 11.61 -9.90
CA LEU A 48 -5.91 11.70 -10.26
C LEU A 48 -6.56 12.98 -9.72
N ALA A 49 -6.12 13.48 -8.57
CA ALA A 49 -6.56 14.77 -8.01
C ALA A 49 -6.29 15.95 -8.95
N VAL A 50 -5.18 15.88 -9.71
CA VAL A 50 -4.72 16.95 -10.60
C VAL A 50 -5.28 16.78 -12.02
N VAL A 51 -5.31 15.54 -12.52
CA VAL A 51 -5.77 15.23 -13.88
C VAL A 51 -7.29 15.32 -13.99
N VAL A 52 -8.01 14.91 -12.93
CA VAL A 52 -9.47 14.78 -12.94
C VAL A 52 -10.09 15.50 -11.73
N PRO A 53 -9.88 16.82 -11.57
CA PRO A 53 -10.31 17.52 -10.36
C PRO A 53 -11.83 17.66 -10.26
N HIS A 54 -12.57 17.70 -11.39
CA HIS A 54 -13.99 18.03 -11.43
C HIS A 54 -14.95 16.85 -11.61
N THR A 55 -14.43 15.64 -11.81
CA THR A 55 -15.26 14.44 -12.02
C THR A 55 -14.86 13.26 -11.13
N ASN A 56 -14.00 13.50 -10.14
CA ASN A 56 -13.55 12.46 -9.23
C ASN A 56 -14.34 12.50 -7.91
N PRO A 57 -15.22 11.51 -7.63
CA PRO A 57 -16.06 11.48 -6.44
C PRO A 57 -15.27 11.33 -5.13
N VAL A 58 -13.99 10.95 -5.21
CA VAL A 58 -13.08 10.86 -4.05
C VAL A 58 -12.74 12.25 -3.49
N PHE A 59 -12.81 13.30 -4.32
CA PHE A 59 -12.54 14.66 -3.88
C PHE A 59 -13.85 15.38 -3.56
N LEU A 60 -14.34 15.20 -2.32
CA LEU A 60 -15.54 15.87 -1.80
C LEU A 60 -15.45 17.41 -1.85
N ASN A 61 -14.25 17.97 -2.01
CA ASN A 61 -14.01 19.40 -2.05
C ASN A 61 -13.34 19.82 -3.36
N TYR A 62 -14.15 20.10 -4.38
CA TYR A 62 -13.73 20.62 -5.68
C TYR A 62 -12.91 21.92 -5.60
N ALA A 63 -13.07 22.72 -4.54
CA ALA A 63 -12.30 23.95 -4.37
C ALA A 63 -10.86 23.70 -3.89
N ASN A 64 -10.63 22.61 -3.13
CA ASN A 64 -9.35 22.33 -2.47
C ASN A 64 -8.55 21.18 -3.12
N TRP A 65 -8.83 20.81 -4.36
CA TRP A 65 -8.15 19.71 -5.07
C TRP A 65 -6.61 19.81 -5.02
N LYS A 66 -6.06 21.03 -5.06
CA LYS A 66 -4.61 21.28 -4.96
C LYS A 66 -4.04 20.84 -3.60
N VAL A 67 -4.71 21.22 -2.52
CA VAL A 67 -4.29 20.88 -1.16
C VAL A 67 -4.41 19.39 -0.93
N SER A 68 -5.52 18.78 -1.39
CA SER A 68 -5.71 17.33 -1.30
C SER A 68 -4.65 16.56 -2.10
N ALA A 69 -4.30 17.01 -3.31
CA ALA A 69 -3.22 16.43 -4.10
C ALA A 69 -1.87 16.46 -3.35
N ILE A 70 -1.54 17.60 -2.73
CA ILE A 70 -0.31 17.76 -1.94
C ILE A 70 -0.31 16.80 -0.75
N VAL A 71 -1.40 16.71 0.00
CA VAL A 71 -1.50 15.81 1.16
C VAL A 71 -1.35 14.35 0.75
N LEU A 72 -2.02 13.94 -0.32
CA LEU A 72 -1.90 12.57 -0.86
C LEU A 72 -0.47 12.28 -1.36
N ALA A 73 0.17 13.25 -2.02
CA ALA A 73 1.55 13.11 -2.47
C ALA A 73 2.53 12.98 -1.30
N VAL A 74 2.37 13.79 -0.24
CA VAL A 74 3.20 13.74 0.96
C VAL A 74 3.02 12.42 1.70
N ILE A 75 1.79 11.99 1.95
CA ILE A 75 1.50 10.72 2.64
C ILE A 75 2.02 9.54 1.81
N GLY A 76 1.76 9.52 0.50
CA GLY A 76 2.25 8.49 -0.39
C GLY A 76 3.78 8.39 -0.40
N SER A 77 4.47 9.53 -0.45
CA SER A 77 5.93 9.59 -0.39
C SER A 77 6.47 9.12 0.96
N LEU A 78 5.88 9.53 2.09
CA LEU A 78 6.29 9.09 3.43
C LEU A 78 6.12 7.58 3.61
N LEU A 79 5.06 6.99 3.07
CA LEU A 79 4.83 5.55 3.11
C LEU A 79 5.87 4.78 2.29
N LEU A 80 6.24 5.28 1.11
CA LEU A 80 7.30 4.70 0.29
C LEU A 80 8.69 4.88 0.90
N ILE A 81 8.96 6.02 1.54
CA ILE A 81 10.20 6.22 2.29
C ILE A 81 10.26 5.23 3.46
N SER A 82 9.15 5.08 4.19
CA SER A 82 9.05 4.11 5.28
C SER A 82 9.25 2.67 4.79
N TYR A 83 8.83 2.34 3.57
CA TYR A 83 9.09 1.03 2.95
C TYR A 83 10.60 0.75 2.80
N LEU A 84 11.41 1.76 2.54
CA LEU A 84 12.87 1.60 2.44
C LEU A 84 13.54 1.34 3.80
N PHE A 85 12.91 1.76 4.89
CA PHE A 85 13.40 1.57 6.26
C PHE A 85 12.87 0.32 6.95
N VAL A 86 11.76 -0.24 6.46
CA VAL A 86 11.18 -1.50 6.97
C VAL A 86 11.92 -2.68 6.38
#